data_AF-A0A7X7PSE7-F1
#
_entry.id   AF-A0A7X7PSE7-F1
#
_cell.length_a   1.000
_cell.length_b   1.000
_cell.length_c   1.000
_cell.angle_alpha   90.00
_cell.angle_beta   90.00
_cell.angle_gamma   90.00
#
_symmetry.space_group_name_H-M   'P 1'
#
loop_
_entity.id
_entity.type
_entity.pdbx_description
1 polymer ?
#
loop_
_entity_poly.entity_id
_entity_poly.type
_entity_poly.pdbx_seq_one_letter_code
_entity_poly.pdbx_strand_id
1 'polypeptide(L)'
;MNADSPDMSNRPAAADLVTDHRPWGYFVVLEDACDHKVKRIVVHPGRRLSLQRHQHRCEHWVVLRGSALVTLDDRVLPLEPGGTLDISAGQIHRIENTGDIDLEIIEVQRGDYCGEDDIERFEDDFGRC
;
A
#
# COMPACT_ATOMS: atom_id res chain seq x y z
N MET A 1 38.26 6.98 5.37
CA MET A 1 37.06 7.67 4.84
C MET A 1 35.91 7.11 5.65
N ASN A 2 35.55 7.77 6.75
CA ASN A 2 34.49 7.29 7.64
C ASN A 2 33.17 7.79 7.08
N ALA A 3 32.27 6.85 6.76
CA ALA A 3 30.89 7.18 6.45
C ALA A 3 30.23 7.63 7.77
N ASP A 4 29.76 8.87 7.83
CA ASP A 4 28.92 9.35 8.92
C ASP A 4 27.65 8.49 8.98
N SER A 5 27.51 7.72 10.06
CA SER A 5 26.25 7.08 10.41
C SER A 5 25.21 8.17 10.66
N PRO A 6 23.98 8.08 10.09
CA PRO A 6 22.97 9.11 10.31
C PRO A 6 22.61 9.17 11.80
N ASP A 7 22.78 10.35 12.39
CA ASP A 7 22.38 10.65 13.76
C ASP A 7 20.85 10.55 13.89
N MET A 8 20.39 9.49 14.56
CA MET A 8 18.97 9.20 14.77
C MET A 8 18.34 9.97 15.94
N SER A 9 19.09 10.85 16.62
CA SER A 9 18.68 11.49 17.87
C SER A 9 17.63 12.60 17.74
N ASN A 10 17.33 13.08 16.53
CA ASN A 10 16.40 14.19 16.29
C ASN A 10 15.18 13.83 15.43
N ARG A 11 14.71 12.58 15.48
CA ARG A 11 13.45 12.21 14.80
C ARG A 11 12.28 12.76 15.62
N PRO A 12 11.42 13.64 15.06
CA PRO A 12 10.20 14.02 15.75
C PRO A 12 9.42 12.75 16.11
N ALA A 13 8.83 12.72 17.31
CA ALA A 13 7.91 11.66 17.68
C ALA A 13 6.88 11.52 16.56
N ALA A 14 6.62 10.29 16.12
CA ALA A 14 5.57 10.04 15.15
C ALA A 14 4.29 10.70 15.68
N ALA A 15 3.60 11.45 14.83
CA ALA A 15 2.26 11.95 15.15
C ALA A 15 1.39 10.77 15.65
N ASP A 16 0.30 11.06 16.36
CA ASP A 16 -0.68 10.02 16.74
C ASP A 16 -1.35 9.47 15.46
N LEU A 17 -0.63 8.60 14.75
CA LEU A 17 -1.03 8.02 13.49
C LEU A 17 -1.96 6.84 13.76
N VAL A 18 -3.09 6.83 13.09
CA VAL A 18 -4.06 5.74 13.20
C VAL A 18 -3.51 4.52 12.46
N THR A 19 -3.33 3.43 13.21
CA THR A 19 -2.94 2.11 12.67
C THR A 19 -4.14 1.18 12.68
N ASP A 20 -4.44 0.59 11.52
CA ASP A 20 -5.52 -0.38 11.34
C ASP A 20 -4.94 -1.75 10.99
N HIS A 21 -5.25 -2.75 11.81
CA HIS A 21 -4.75 -4.12 11.68
C HIS A 21 -5.74 -5.00 10.91
N ARG A 22 -5.20 -5.75 9.94
CA ARG A 22 -5.94 -6.63 9.05
C ARG A 22 -5.33 -8.04 9.05
N PRO A 23 -6.07 -9.08 8.61
CA PRO A 23 -5.53 -10.44 8.55
C PRO A 23 -4.29 -10.63 7.66
N TRP A 24 -4.09 -9.74 6.69
CA TRP A 24 -2.92 -9.73 5.80
C TRP A 24 -1.75 -8.89 6.32
N GLY A 25 -1.93 -8.10 7.38
CA GLY A 25 -0.94 -7.12 7.84
C GLY A 25 -1.59 -5.90 8.49
N TYR A 26 -1.15 -4.70 8.15
CA TYR A 26 -1.73 -3.47 8.69
C TYR A 26 -1.46 -2.30 7.77
N PHE A 27 -2.15 -1.20 7.99
CA PHE A 27 -1.80 0.08 7.39
C PHE A 27 -1.83 1.20 8.41
N VAL A 28 -1.06 2.25 8.14
CA VAL A 28 -1.00 3.49 8.90
C VAL A 28 -1.39 4.62 7.98
N VAL A 29 -2.39 5.42 8.37
CA VAL A 29 -2.72 6.65 7.63
C VAL A 29 -1.70 7.71 8.01
N LEU A 30 -0.89 8.15 7.04
CA LEU A 30 0.14 9.16 7.22
C LEU A 30 -0.40 10.57 7.00
N GLU A 31 -1.33 10.71 6.06
CA GLU A 31 -2.00 11.96 5.72
C GLU A 31 -3.40 11.67 5.17
N ASP A 32 -4.37 12.50 5.55
CA ASP A 32 -5.75 12.43 5.09
C ASP A 32 -6.22 13.86 4.79
N ALA A 33 -6.14 14.23 3.52
CA ALA A 33 -6.46 15.55 3.01
C ALA A 33 -7.72 15.50 2.13
N CYS A 34 -8.21 16.66 1.69
CA CYS A 34 -9.43 16.74 0.89
C CYS A 34 -9.29 16.13 -0.52
N ASP A 35 -8.09 16.11 -1.07
CA ASP A 35 -7.80 15.71 -2.46
C ASP A 35 -6.90 14.47 -2.56
N HIS A 36 -6.34 14.02 -1.44
CA HIS A 36 -5.46 12.85 -1.41
C HIS A 36 -5.40 12.20 -0.02
N LYS A 37 -5.00 10.92 -0.02
CA LYS A 37 -4.74 10.16 1.20
C LYS A 37 -3.45 9.38 1.04
N VAL A 38 -2.59 9.44 2.05
CA VAL A 38 -1.31 8.71 2.06
C VAL A 38 -1.34 7.65 3.14
N LYS A 39 -1.05 6.40 2.75
CA LYS A 39 -0.95 5.28 3.67
C LYS A 39 0.43 4.64 3.58
N ARG A 40 0.94 4.18 4.71
CA ARG A 40 1.94 3.10 4.74
C ARG A 40 1.21 1.79 4.92
N ILE A 41 1.45 0.85 4.02
CA ILE A 41 0.84 -0.48 4.08
C ILE A 41 1.95 -1.52 4.31
N VAL A 42 1.72 -2.42 5.26
CA VAL A 42 2.61 -3.54 5.56
C VAL A 42 1.85 -4.85 5.33
N VAL A 43 2.39 -5.69 4.46
CA VAL A 43 1.82 -7.00 4.11
C VAL A 43 2.76 -8.08 4.60
N HIS A 44 2.25 -8.98 5.44
CA HIS A 44 3.04 -10.07 6.00
C HIS A 44 3.44 -11.11 4.94
N PRO A 45 4.52 -11.89 5.15
CA PRO A 45 4.93 -12.95 4.24
C PRO A 45 3.81 -13.90 3.85
N GLY A 46 3.67 -14.17 2.54
CA GLY A 46 2.65 -15.06 1.99
C GLY A 46 1.21 -14.53 2.11
N ARG A 47 1.03 -13.23 2.43
CA ARG A 47 -0.28 -12.57 2.48
C ARG A 47 -0.46 -11.65 1.29
N ARG A 48 -1.73 -11.31 1.03
CA ARG A 48 -2.15 -10.42 -0.04
C ARG A 48 -3.36 -9.60 0.36
N LEU A 49 -3.51 -8.44 -0.27
CA LEU A 49 -4.73 -7.65 -0.18
C LEU A 49 -5.84 -8.31 -1.01
N SER A 50 -7.08 -7.84 -0.88
CA SER A 50 -8.19 -8.28 -1.74
C SER A 50 -7.94 -7.87 -3.19
N LEU A 51 -8.47 -8.63 -4.15
CA LEU A 51 -8.52 -8.19 -5.54
C LEU A 51 -9.66 -7.18 -5.64
N GLN A 52 -9.32 -5.94 -5.99
CA GLN A 52 -10.25 -4.82 -5.87
C GLN A 52 -10.09 -3.83 -7.01
N ARG A 53 -11.06 -2.93 -7.15
CA ARG A 53 -10.93 -1.71 -7.95
C ARG A 53 -11.55 -0.54 -7.21
N HIS A 54 -11.19 0.66 -7.66
CA HIS A 54 -11.80 1.91 -7.23
C HIS A 54 -12.36 2.65 -8.43
N GLN A 55 -13.59 3.17 -8.35
CA GLN A 55 -14.22 3.84 -9.50
C GLN A 55 -13.79 5.30 -9.62
N HIS A 56 -13.44 5.93 -8.50
CA HIS A 56 -13.25 7.39 -8.43
C HIS A 56 -11.84 7.84 -8.08
N ARG A 57 -10.98 6.95 -7.58
CA ARG A 57 -9.59 7.28 -7.24
C ARG A 57 -8.56 6.54 -8.06
N CYS A 58 -7.44 7.21 -8.29
CA CYS A 58 -6.20 6.62 -8.75
C CYS A 58 -5.28 6.37 -7.55
N GLU A 59 -4.36 5.43 -7.69
CA GLU A 59 -3.37 5.11 -6.67
C GLU A 59 -1.97 5.16 -7.27
N HIS A 60 -1.00 5.53 -6.44
CA HIS A 60 0.42 5.42 -6.76
C HIS A 60 1.11 4.69 -5.63
N TRP A 61 1.78 3.59 -5.95
CA TRP A 61 2.49 2.76 -4.99
C TRP A 61 4.00 2.89 -5.17
N VAL A 62 4.71 2.93 -4.04
CA VAL A 62 6.17 2.84 -3.99
C VAL A 62 6.55 1.75 -3.00
N VAL A 63 7.35 0.77 -3.44
CA VAL A 63 7.86 -0.29 -2.56
C VAL A 63 9.05 0.22 -1.76
N LEU A 64 8.96 0.19 -0.44
CA LEU A 64 10.04 0.57 0.46
C LEU A 64 10.94 -0.61 0.82
N ARG A 65 10.34 -1.79 1.03
CA ARG A 65 11.02 -2.99 1.53
C ARG A 65 10.26 -4.25 1.12
N GLY A 66 10.98 -5.36 0.94
CA GLY A 66 10.40 -6.63 0.53
C GLY A 66 10.15 -6.72 -0.98
N SER A 67 9.61 -7.83 -1.43
CA SER A 67 9.31 -8.10 -2.83
C SER A 67 7.81 -8.32 -2.99
N ALA A 68 7.21 -7.62 -3.96
CA ALA A 68 5.79 -7.69 -4.23
C ALA A 68 5.52 -8.37 -5.57
N LEU A 69 4.42 -9.10 -5.63
CA LEU A 69 3.79 -9.50 -6.89
C LEU A 69 2.47 -8.75 -7.02
N VAL A 70 2.36 -7.89 -8.02
CA VAL A 70 1.17 -7.08 -8.26
C VAL A 70 0.37 -7.65 -9.42
N THR A 71 -0.92 -7.87 -9.20
CA THR A 71 -1.88 -8.07 -10.29
C THR A 71 -2.45 -6.70 -10.69
N LEU A 72 -2.43 -6.37 -11.97
CA LEU A 72 -3.02 -5.16 -12.55
C LEU A 72 -3.73 -5.52 -13.86
N ASP A 73 -5.05 -5.51 -13.82
CA ASP A 73 -5.95 -6.08 -14.83
C ASP A 73 -5.49 -7.51 -15.18
N ASP A 74 -5.14 -7.77 -16.45
CA ASP A 74 -4.71 -9.10 -16.92
C ASP A 74 -3.20 -9.35 -16.75
N ARG A 75 -2.48 -8.45 -16.08
CA ARG A 75 -1.02 -8.52 -15.94
C ARG A 75 -0.61 -8.84 -14.52
N VAL A 76 0.48 -9.59 -14.40
CA VAL A 76 1.17 -9.87 -13.13
C VAL A 76 2.59 -9.31 -13.23
N LEU A 77 2.95 -8.42 -12.31
CA LEU A 77 4.17 -7.63 -12.36
C LEU A 77 4.92 -7.76 -11.01
N PRO A 78 6.18 -8.22 -11.00
CA PRO A 78 7.00 -8.17 -9.80
C PRO A 78 7.48 -6.74 -9.55
N LEU A 79 7.48 -6.30 -8.28
CA LEU A 79 8.06 -5.04 -7.83
C LEU A 79 9.04 -5.29 -6.68
N GLU A 80 10.21 -4.66 -6.79
CA GLU A 80 11.28 -4.69 -5.78
C GLU A 80 11.39 -3.32 -5.09
N PRO A 81 12.19 -3.18 -4.00
CA PRO A 81 12.36 -1.89 -3.33
C PRO A 81 12.82 -0.78 -4.29
N GLY A 82 12.16 0.38 -4.23
CA GLY A 82 12.32 1.49 -5.16
C GLY A 82 11.45 1.38 -6.43
N GLY A 83 10.84 0.22 -6.68
CA GLY A 83 9.84 0.02 -7.73
C GLY A 83 8.56 0.80 -7.44
N THR A 84 7.90 1.25 -8.51
CA THR A 84 6.67 2.04 -8.43
C THR A 84 5.61 1.51 -9.36
N LEU A 85 4.35 1.81 -9.07
CA LEU A 85 3.22 1.49 -9.92
C LEU A 85 2.13 2.56 -9.80
N ASP A 86 1.69 3.09 -10.94
CA ASP A 86 0.47 3.88 -11.04
C ASP A 86 -0.71 2.98 -11.40
N ILE A 87 -1.81 3.16 -10.68
CA ILE A 87 -3.07 2.45 -10.86
C ILE A 87 -4.15 3.50 -11.14
N SER A 88 -4.74 3.45 -12.32
CA SER A 88 -5.81 4.36 -12.72
C SER A 88 -7.14 3.92 -12.13
N ALA A 89 -8.05 4.88 -11.95
CA ALA A 89 -9.44 4.58 -11.61
C ALA A 89 -10.04 3.56 -12.58
N GLY A 90 -10.78 2.60 -12.04
CA GLY A 90 -11.41 1.49 -12.74
C GLY A 90 -10.53 0.26 -12.95
N GLN A 91 -9.21 0.35 -12.75
CA GLN A 91 -8.32 -0.79 -12.93
C GLN A 91 -8.44 -1.78 -11.76
N ILE A 92 -8.51 -3.06 -12.09
CA ILE A 92 -8.55 -4.14 -11.10
C ILE A 92 -7.12 -4.41 -10.66
N HIS A 93 -6.87 -4.45 -9.36
CA HIS A 93 -5.53 -4.59 -8.83
C HIS A 93 -5.48 -5.32 -7.48
N ARG A 94 -4.31 -5.90 -7.18
CA ARG A 94 -3.98 -6.58 -5.92
C ARG A 94 -2.48 -6.57 -5.72
N ILE A 95 -2.03 -6.41 -4.47
CA ILE A 95 -0.65 -6.66 -4.08
C ILE A 95 -0.55 -7.91 -3.21
N GLU A 96 0.46 -8.73 -3.50
CA GLU A 96 0.83 -9.94 -2.76
C GLU A 96 2.29 -9.85 -2.32
N ASN A 97 2.56 -10.24 -1.08
CA ASN A 97 3.93 -10.42 -0.59
C ASN A 97 4.36 -11.88 -0.81
N THR A 98 5.18 -12.10 -1.83
CA THR A 98 5.73 -13.43 -2.15
C THR A 98 7.07 -13.72 -1.45
N GLY A 99 7.58 -12.76 -0.67
CA GLY A 99 8.83 -12.89 0.07
C GLY A 99 8.66 -13.55 1.45
N ASP A 100 9.77 -13.66 2.16
CA ASP A 100 9.89 -14.21 3.52
C ASP A 100 9.98 -13.12 4.62
N ILE A 101 10.03 -11.85 4.21
CA ILE A 101 10.01 -10.67 5.09
C ILE A 101 8.78 -9.81 4.82
N ASP A 102 8.42 -8.94 5.77
CA ASP A 102 7.35 -7.96 5.55
C ASP A 102 7.60 -7.09 4.31
N LEU A 103 6.58 -6.98 3.47
CA LEU A 103 6.51 -6.06 2.35
C LEU A 103 5.95 -4.73 2.88
N GLU A 104 6.65 -3.64 2.61
CA GLU A 104 6.23 -2.30 3.00
C GLU A 104 6.10 -1.42 1.77
N ILE A 105 4.94 -0.78 1.61
CA ILE A 105 4.69 0.18 0.53
C ILE A 105 4.18 1.52 1.08
N ILE A 106 4.43 2.58 0.33
CA ILE A 106 3.66 3.83 0.44
C ILE A 106 2.64 3.83 -0.68
N GLU A 107 1.39 4.06 -0.30
CA GLU A 107 0.27 4.27 -1.20
C GLU A 107 -0.17 5.73 -1.14
N VAL A 108 -0.25 6.37 -2.30
CA VAL A 108 -0.80 7.71 -2.47
C VAL A 108 -2.08 7.59 -3.29
N GLN A 109 -3.22 7.82 -2.64
CA GLN A 109 -4.54 7.85 -3.28
C GLN A 109 -4.83 9.29 -3.72
N ARG A 110 -5.31 9.48 -4.95
CA ARG A 110 -5.65 10.80 -5.53
C ARG A 110 -6.99 10.72 -6.25
N GLY A 111 -7.83 11.73 -6.07
CA GLY A 111 -9.11 11.87 -6.76
C GLY A 111 -10.11 12.69 -5.97
N ASP A 112 -11.24 13.02 -6.59
CA ASP A 112 -12.30 13.85 -5.98
C ASP A 112 -12.96 13.17 -4.77
N TYR A 113 -12.72 11.87 -4.58
CA TYR A 113 -13.20 11.08 -3.45
C TYR A 113 -12.25 9.90 -3.13
N CYS A 114 -11.77 9.83 -1.89
CA CYS A 114 -10.86 8.77 -1.41
C CYS A 114 -11.47 7.90 -0.28
N GLY A 115 -12.80 7.85 -0.17
CA GLY A 115 -13.47 7.03 0.86
C GLY A 115 -13.29 5.52 0.68
N GLU A 116 -13.43 4.76 1.76
CA GLU A 116 -13.39 3.28 1.75
C GLU A 116 -14.63 2.64 1.09
N ASP A 117 -15.67 3.43 0.83
CA ASP A 117 -16.90 2.97 0.17
C ASP A 117 -16.74 2.85 -1.37
N ASP A 118 -15.66 3.40 -1.93
CA ASP A 118 -15.30 3.27 -3.36
C ASP A 118 -14.58 1.94 -3.66
N ILE A 119 -14.66 0.94 -2.78
CA ILE A 119 -13.94 -0.32 -2.93
C ILE A 119 -14.89 -1.42 -3.38
N GLU A 120 -14.74 -1.84 -4.64
CA GLU A 120 -15.39 -3.04 -5.15
C GLU A 120 -14.41 -4.21 -5.08
N ARG A 121 -14.79 -5.27 -4.36
CA ARG A 121 -13.95 -6.46 -4.12
C ARG A 121 -14.42 -7.63 -4.97
N PHE A 122 -13.51 -8.20 -5.76
CA PHE A 122 -13.78 -9.35 -6.63
C PHE A 122 -13.36 -10.67 -5.99
N GLU A 123 -12.23 -10.67 -5.30
CA GLU A 123 -11.74 -11.82 -4.55
C GLU A 123 -11.24 -11.37 -3.19
N ASP A 124 -11.78 -11.96 -2.14
CA ASP A 124 -11.33 -11.71 -0.78
C ASP A 124 -11.14 -13.03 -0.04
N ASP A 125 -9.93 -13.25 0.45
CA ASP A 125 -9.60 -14.44 1.25
C ASP A 125 -10.23 -14.39 2.66
N PHE A 126 -10.88 -13.27 2.99
CA PHE A 126 -11.38 -12.94 4.34
C PHE A 126 -12.89 -12.66 4.41
N GLY A 127 -13.63 -12.90 3.32
CA GLY A 127 -15.09 -12.90 3.32
C GLY A 127 -15.77 -11.54 3.50
N ARG A 128 -15.16 -10.44 3.02
CA ARG A 128 -15.70 -9.07 3.06
C ARG A 128 -16.34 -8.63 1.74
N CYS A 129 -16.83 -9.59 0.97
CA CYS A 129 -17.62 -9.36 -0.25
C CYS A 129 -19.07 -9.02 0.05
#